data_AF-A0A392WAE5-F1
#
_entry.id   AF-A0A392WAE5-F1
#
_cell.length_a   1.000
_cell.length_b   1.000
_cell.length_c   1.000
_cell.angle_alpha   90.00
_cell.angle_beta   90.00
_cell.angle_gamma   90.00
#
_symmetry.space_group_name_H-M   'P 1'
#
loop_
_entity.id
_entity.type
_entity.pdbx_description
1 polymer ?
#
loop_
_entity_poly.entity_id
_entity_poly.type
_entity_poly.pdbx_seq_one_letter_code
_entity_poly.pdbx_strand_id
1 'polypeptide(L)' 'MIMESEDINLGYLLQQDIKRIASSDAAVFTLGHCNLITALCRRNQVPEEGE' A
#
# COMPACT_ATOMS: atom_id res chain seq x y z
N MET A 1 12.56 -14.76 -18.65
CA MET A 1 11.43 -13.86 -18.94
C MET A 1 11.86 -12.48 -18.47
N ILE A 2 12.35 -11.63 -19.38
CA ILE A 2 12.66 -10.25 -19.05
C ILE A 2 11.33 -9.53 -19.17
N MET A 3 10.81 -9.05 -18.04
CA MET A 3 9.59 -8.24 -18.00
C MET A 3 9.77 -7.10 -18.98
N GLU A 4 8.92 -7.03 -20.01
CA GLU A 4 8.95 -5.91 -20.94
C GLU A 4 8.84 -4.62 -20.13
N SER A 5 9.63 -3.61 -20.52
CA SER A 5 9.75 -2.33 -19.84
C SER A 5 8.48 -1.51 -20.02
N GLU A 6 7.35 -2.01 -19.52
CA GLU A 6 6.18 -1.20 -19.31
C GLU A 6 6.41 -0.37 -18.06
N ASP A 7 6.19 0.94 -18.17
CA ASP A 7 6.18 1.84 -17.02
C ASP A 7 5.15 1.34 -16.01
N ILE A 8 5.62 0.73 -14.92
CA ILE A 8 4.76 0.27 -13.85
C ILE A 8 4.19 1.50 -13.18
N ASN A 9 2.90 1.76 -13.41
CA ASN A 9 2.18 2.81 -12.73
C ASN A 9 1.96 2.40 -11.26
N LEU A 10 2.96 2.69 -10.43
CA LEU A 10 2.90 2.45 -8.99
C LEU A 10 1.66 3.10 -8.39
N GLY A 11 1.29 4.32 -8.80
CA GLY A 11 0.09 5.00 -8.30
C GLY A 11 -1.20 4.17 -8.45
N TYR A 12 -1.36 3.52 -9.60
CA TYR A 12 -2.51 2.65 -9.88
C TYR A 12 -2.50 1.37 -9.03
N LEU A 13 -1.36 0.70 -8.92
CA LEU A 13 -1.22 -0.51 -8.10
C LEU A 13 -1.46 -0.21 -6.62
N LEU A 14 -0.93 0.90 -6.11
CA LEU A 14 -1.13 1.34 -4.74
C LEU A 14 -2.61 1.65 -4.46
N GLN A 15 -3.30 2.33 -5.39
CA GLN A 15 -4.73 2.59 -5.26
C GLN A 15 -5.55 1.29 -5.23
N GLN A 16 -5.20 0.31 -6.07
CA GLN A 16 -5.87 -0.98 -6.12
C GLN A 16 -5.70 -1.74 -4.80
N ASP A 17 -4.51 -1.74 -4.22
CA ASP A 17 -4.22 -2.40 -2.95
C ASP A 17 -4.93 -1.70 -1.78
N ILE A 18 -4.92 -0.37 -1.72
CA ILE A 18 -5.70 0.38 -0.70
C ILE A 18 -7.19 0.04 -0.80
N LYS A 19 -7.74 -0.04 -2.02
CA LYS A 19 -9.15 -0.38 -2.22
C LYS A 19 -9.45 -1.81 -1.75
N ARG A 20 -8.58 -2.78 -2.06
CA ARG A 20 -8.70 -4.17 -1.59
C ARG A 20 -8.65 -4.26 -0.07
N ILE A 21 -7.70 -3.56 0.57
CA ILE A 21 -7.55 -3.47 2.02
C ILE A 21 -8.83 -2.92 2.66
N ALA A 22 -9.36 -1.82 2.12
CA ALA A 22 -10.58 -1.18 2.64
C ALA A 22 -11.85 -2.01 2.42
N SER A 23 -11.88 -2.86 1.39
CA SER A 23 -13.03 -3.71 1.06
C SER A 23 -12.93 -5.14 1.58
N SER A 24 -11.88 -5.48 2.34
CA SER A 24 -11.65 -6.86 2.80
C SER A 24 -12.45 -7.14 4.09
N ASP A 25 -13.48 -7.98 3.99
CA ASP A 25 -14.28 -8.44 5.15
C ASP A 25 -13.45 -9.28 6.14
N ALA A 26 -12.45 -10.01 5.63
CA ALA A 26 -11.45 -10.64 6.45
C ALA A 26 -10.32 -9.64 6.65
N ALA A 27 -10.07 -9.19 7.88
CA ALA A 27 -9.00 -8.25 8.24
C ALA A 27 -7.58 -8.87 8.09
N VAL A 28 -7.30 -9.48 6.94
CA VAL A 28 -6.05 -10.18 6.64
C VAL A 28 -5.18 -9.22 5.84
N PHE A 29 -4.39 -8.45 6.58
CA PHE A 29 -3.39 -7.56 5.99
C PHE A 29 -2.10 -8.36 5.79
N THR A 30 -1.55 -8.33 4.58
CA THR A 30 -0.22 -8.89 4.32
C THR A 30 0.84 -7.89 4.80
N LEU A 31 2.06 -8.37 5.06
CA LEU A 31 3.18 -7.49 5.39
C LEU A 31 3.41 -6.41 4.32
N GLY A 32 3.17 -6.75 3.04
CA GLY A 32 3.23 -5.79 1.94
C GLY A 32 2.23 -4.64 2.09
N HIS A 33 0.99 -4.96 2.48
CA HIS A 33 -0.06 -3.95 2.75
C HIS A 33 0.32 -3.04 3.92
N CYS A 34 0.82 -3.60 5.03
CA CYS A 34 1.24 -2.82 6.20
C CYS A 34 2.40 -1.88 5.84
N ASN A 35 3.43 -2.37 5.15
CA ASN A 35 4.57 -1.56 4.74
C ASN A 35 4.16 -0.39 3.83
N LEU A 36 3.22 -0.63 2.92
CA LEU A 36 2.66 0.41 2.07
C LEU A 36 1.95 1.49 2.89
N ILE A 37 1.05 1.10 3.78
CA ILE A 37 0.32 2.04 4.65
C ILE A 37 1.32 2.86 5.49
N THR A 38 2.32 2.22 6.10
CA THR A 38 3.37 2.89 6.87
C THR A 38 4.14 3.90 6.02
N ALA A 39 4.53 3.55 4.79
CA ALA A 39 5.24 4.47 3.90
C ALA A 39 4.37 5.69 3.52
N LEU A 40 3.07 5.49 3.29
CA LEU A 40 2.12 6.56 3.00
C LEU A 40 1.92 7.49 4.21
N CYS A 41 1.77 6.93 5.41
CA CYS A 41 1.67 7.71 6.65
C CYS A 41 2.92 8.57 6.88
N ARG A 42 4.12 8.00 6.71
CA ARG A 42 5.39 8.74 6.82
C ARG A 42 5.49 9.88 5.81
N ARG A 43 5.13 9.63 4.55
CA ARG A 43 5.12 10.66 3.50
C ARG A 43 4.19 11.82 3.84
N ASN A 44 3.03 11.52 4.42
CA ASN A 44 2.03 12.51 4.82
C ASN A 44 2.31 13.14 6.20
N GLN A 45 3.44 12.80 6.83
CA GLN A 45 3.82 13.28 8.17
C GLN A 45 2.71 13.04 9.21
N VAL A 46 1.98 11.93 9.04
CA VAL A 46 0.97 11.52 10.03
C VAL A 46 1.71 11.29 11.34
N PRO A 47 1.35 11.98 12.43
CA PRO A 47 1.98 11.76 13.72
C PRO A 47 1.76 10.31 14.15
N GLU A 48 2.85 9.63 14.51
CA GLU A 48 2.75 8.31 15.12
C GLU A 48 2.05 8.51 16.47
N GLU A 49 1.00 7.74 16.75
CA GLU A 49 0.39 7.76 18.09
C GLU A 49 1.47 7.29 19.08
N GLY A 50 1.84 8.19 19.98
CA GLY A 50 2.79 7.92 21.05
C GLY A 50 2.24 6.89 22.03
N GLU A 51 3.17 6.14 22.62
CA GLU A 51 2.97 5.17 23.70
C GLU A 51 2.26 5.76 24.94
#